data_AF-A0A651G4I6-F1
#
_entry.id   AF-A0A651G4I6-F1
#
_cell.length_a   1.000
_cell.length_b   1.000
_cell.length_c   1.000
_cell.angle_alpha   90.00
_cell.angle_beta   90.00
_cell.angle_gamma   90.00
#
_symmetry.space_group_name_H-M   'P 1'
#
loop_
_entity.id
_entity.type
_entity.pdbx_description
1 polymer ?
#
loop_
_entity_poly.entity_id
_entity_poly.type
_entity_poly.pdbx_seq_one_letter_code
_entity_poly.pdbx_strand_id
1 'polypeptide(L)' 'MKINSHLKQLEDEGIYIMREVAAQFERPVLLFSGGKDSIIMVHLALKAF' A
#
# COMPACT_ATOMS: atom_id res chain seq x y z
N MET A 1 -4.08 15.23 -14.99
CA MET A 1 -3.18 15.67 -13.89
C MET A 1 -1.93 14.80 -13.97
N LYS A 2 -0.73 15.36 -14.20
CA LYS A 2 0.50 14.55 -14.19
C LYS A 2 0.72 14.06 -12.77
N ILE A 3 0.68 12.74 -12.56
CA ILE A 3 1.18 12.15 -11.32
C ILE A 3 2.66 12.51 -11.26
N ASN A 4 3.08 13.16 -10.17
CA ASN A 4 4.47 13.46 -9.91
C ASN A 4 5.27 12.14 -9.96
N SER A 5 6.37 12.09 -10.73
CA SER A 5 7.18 10.86 -10.90
C SER A 5 7.58 10.26 -9.56
N HIS A 6 7.82 11.11 -8.56
CA HIS A 6 8.11 10.68 -7.20
C HIS A 6 6.92 9.98 -6.52
N LEU A 7 5.70 10.48 -6.67
CA LEU A 7 4.50 9.84 -6.09
C LEU A 7 4.21 8.49 -6.75
N LYS A 8 4.44 8.37 -8.06
CA LYS A 8 4.31 7.08 -8.75
C LYS A 8 5.34 6.07 -8.22
N GLN A 9 6.58 6.49 -8.01
CA GLN A 9 7.61 5.64 -7.45
C GLN A 9 7.24 5.17 -6.03
N LEU A 10 6.80 6.07 -5.16
CA LEU A 10 6.37 5.71 -3.80
C LEU A 10 5.17 4.75 -3.79
N GLU A 11 4.23 4.95 -4.71
CA GLU A 11 3.08 4.05 -4.86
C GLU A 11 3.52 2.64 -5.29
N ASP A 12 4.45 2.54 -6.25
CA ASP A 12 5.00 1.26 -6.72
C ASP A 12 5.78 0.54 -5.61
N GLU A 13 6.61 1.27 -4.85
CA GLU A 13 7.33 0.73 -3.70
C GLU A 13 6.37 0.23 -2.61
N GLY A 14 5.32 0.99 -2.31
CA GLY A 14 4.31 0.60 -1.33
C GLY A 14 3.52 -0.65 -1.75
N ILE A 15 3.13 -0.75 -3.02
CA ILE A 15 2.47 -1.95 -3.58
C ILE A 15 3.40 -3.17 -3.53
N TYR A 16 4.68 -2.98 -3.87
CA TYR A 16 5.69 -4.04 -3.79
C TYR A 16 5.79 -4.59 -2.37
N ILE A 17 5.92 -3.72 -1.36
CA ILE A 17 6.01 -4.13 0.05
C ILE A 17 4.76 -4.89 0.49
N MET A 18 3.56 -4.42 0.13
CA MET A 18 2.31 -5.11 0.47
C MET A 18 2.28 -6.55 -0.06
N ARG A 19 2.73 -6.76 -1.31
CA ARG A 19 2.79 -8.10 -1.93
C ARG A 19 3.83 -9.00 -1.25
N GLU A 20 5.00 -8.47 -0.91
CA GLU A 20 6.01 -9.23 -0.18
C GLU A 20 5.50 -9.66 1.19
N VAL A 21 4.81 -8.79 1.93
CA VAL A 21 4.18 -9.17 3.21
C VAL A 21 3.13 -10.27 3.00
N ALA A 22 2.28 -10.17 1.98
CA ALA A 22 1.31 -11.22 1.68
C ALA A 22 1.96 -12.54 1.24
N ALA A 23 3.13 -12.51 0.62
CA ALA A 23 3.86 -13.69 0.19
C ALA A 23 4.61 -14.38 1.35
N GLN A 24 5.08 -13.62 2.35
CA GLN A 24 5.92 -14.14 3.44
C GLN A 24 5.13 -14.54 4.69
N PHE A 25 3.90 -14.05 4.87
CA PHE A 25 3.09 -14.29 6.07
C PHE A 25 1.76 -14.97 5.74
N GLU A 26 1.35 -15.95 6.55
CA GLU A 26 0.11 -16.70 6.33
C GLU A 26 -1.17 -15.90 6.64
N ARG A 27 -1.11 -14.95 7.57
CA ARG A 27 -2.28 -14.18 8.06
C ARG A 27 -1.93 -12.70 8.30
N PRO A 28 -1.52 -11.96 7.27
CA PRO A 28 -1.24 -10.53 7.40
C PRO A 28 -2.53 -9.77 7.70
N VAL A 29 -2.42 -8.73 8.52
CA VAL A 29 -3.53 -7.82 8.84
C VAL A 29 -3.08 -6.38 8.64
N LEU A 30 -4.00 -5.52 8.19
CA LEU A 30 -3.78 -4.09 8.13
C LEU A 30 -4.42 -3.41 9.33
N LEU A 31 -3.62 -2.80 10.20
CA LEU A 31 -4.12 -2.04 11.33
C LEU A 31 -4.71 -0.71 10.82
N PHE A 32 -6.03 -0.57 10.94
CA PHE A 32 -6.77 0.58 10.42
C PHE A 32 -7.26 1.49 11.54
N SER A 33 -6.77 2.74 11.56
CA SER A 33 -7.13 3.74 12.56
C SER A 33 -8.19 4.75 12.08
N GLY A 34 -8.57 4.70 10.79
CA GLY A 34 -9.43 5.72 10.17
C GLY A 34 -8.74 7.05 9.87
N GLY A 35 -7.46 7.20 10.22
CA GLY A 35 -6.67 8.39 9.87
C GLY A 35 -6.18 8.37 8.42
N LYS A 36 -5.76 9.53 7.91
CA LYS A 36 -5.30 9.71 6.52
C LYS A 36 -4.26 8.67 6.08
N ASP A 37 -3.33 8.33 6.96
CA ASP A 37 -2.22 7.44 6.64
C ASP A 37 -2.73 5.99 6.48
N SER A 38 -3.61 5.55 7.38
CA SER A 38 -4.25 4.23 7.28
C SER A 38 -5.21 4.11 6.08
N ILE A 39 -5.86 5.21 5.68
CA ILE A 39 -6.67 5.25 4.46
C ILE A 39 -5.80 5.10 3.21
N ILE A 40 -4.64 5.75 3.17
CA ILE A 40 -3.67 5.57 2.07
C ILE A 40 -3.16 4.13 2.05
N MET A 41 -2.89 3.50 3.19
CA MET A 41 -2.51 2.08 3.23
C MET A 41 -3.61 1.16 2.71
N VAL A 42 -4.88 1.41 3.04
CA VAL A 42 -6.02 0.67 2.45
C VAL A 42 -6.06 0.88 0.94
N HIS A 43 -5.85 2.10 0.45
CA HIS A 43 -5.80 2.38 -0.98
C HIS A 43 -4.67 1.61 -1.68
N LEU A 44 -3.46 1.56 -1.10
CA LEU A 44 -2.35 0.77 -1.65
C LEU A 44 -2.67 -0.73 -1.63
N ALA A 45 -3.29 -1.24 -0.56
CA ALA A 45 -3.70 -2.64 -0.47
C ALA A 45 -4.70 -3.00 -1.59
N LEU A 46 -5.70 -2.13 -1.86
CA LEU A 46 -6.66 -2.30 -2.97
C LEU A 46 -6.02 -2.27 -4.36
N LYS A 47 -4.83 -1.66 -4.51
CA LYS A 47 -4.08 -1.68 -5.77
C LYS A 47 -3.14 -2.88 -5.87
N ALA A 48 -2.70 -3.41 -4.73
CA ALA A 48 -1.77 -4.53 -4.67
C ALA A 48 -2.45 -5.88 -4.99
N PHE A 49 -3.74 -6.02 -4.69
CA PHE A 49 -4.54 -7.24 -4.77
C PHE A 49 -5.88 -6.99 -5.48
#